data_AF-A0A8J8CEZ3-F1
#
_entry.id   AF-A0A8J8CEZ3-F1
#
_cell.length_a   1.000
_cell.length_b   1.000
_cell.length_c   1.000
_cell.angle_alpha   90.00
_cell.angle_beta   90.00
_cell.angle_gamma   90.00
#
_symmetry.space_group_name_H-M   'P 1'
#
loop_
_entity.id
_entity.type
_entity.pdbx_description
1 polymer ?
#
loop_
_entity_poly.entity_id
_entity_poly.type
_entity_poly.pdbx_seq_one_letter_code
_entity_poly.pdbx_strand_id
1 'polypeptide(L)'
;MLSNIKTRILSELRKFDKNASCEFSEHCDFTSTLAFKLAKKQNKNPANIAEEIVHKISYDLKDAVKVKAVNGYLNFYLTDKFYSEILPEIPDFKFEKQEKII
;
A
#
# COMPACT_ATOMS: atom_id res chain seq x y z
N MET A 1 1.86 13.30 -3.64
CA MET A 1 2.75 12.28 -3.03
C MET A 1 2.05 10.94 -2.84
N LEU A 2 0.91 10.84 -2.13
CA LEU A 2 0.11 9.60 -2.06
C LEU A 2 -0.41 9.10 -3.43
N SER A 3 -0.68 10.03 -4.35
CA SER A 3 -1.04 9.72 -5.75
C SER A 3 0.04 8.91 -6.47
N ASN A 4 1.31 9.11 -6.11
CA ASN A 4 2.45 8.45 -6.76
C ASN A 4 2.55 7.00 -6.31
N ILE A 5 2.34 6.72 -5.00
CA ILE A 5 2.41 5.34 -4.51
C ILE A 5 1.24 4.49 -4.98
N LYS A 6 0.03 5.07 -5.04
CA LYS A 6 -1.12 4.40 -5.65
C LYS A 6 -0.84 4.03 -7.10
N THR A 7 -0.21 4.92 -7.86
CA THR A 7 0.16 4.67 -9.26
C THR A 7 1.18 3.54 -9.38
N ARG A 8 2.18 3.49 -8.49
CA ARG A 8 3.19 2.43 -8.44
C ARG A 8 2.59 1.06 -8.05
N ILE A 9 1.67 1.02 -7.09
CA ILE A 9 0.93 -0.21 -6.76
C ILE A 9 0.12 -0.66 -7.98
N LEU A 10 -0.59 0.26 -8.63
CA LEU A 10 -1.39 -0.06 -9.81
C LEU A 10 -0.55 -0.53 -11.00
N SER A 11 0.67 0.00 -11.21
CA SER A 11 1.55 -0.48 -12.30
C SER A 11 1.95 -1.93 -12.09
N GLU A 12 2.21 -2.33 -10.85
CA GLU A 12 2.51 -3.73 -10.51
C GLU A 12 1.30 -4.64 -10.71
N LEU A 13 0.12 -4.22 -10.23
CA LEU A 13 -1.11 -5.01 -10.37
C LEU A 13 -1.56 -5.14 -11.83
N ARG A 14 -1.32 -4.13 -12.65
CA ARG A 14 -1.66 -4.14 -14.09
C ARG A 14 -0.85 -5.16 -14.90
N LYS A 15 0.28 -5.65 -14.39
CA LYS A 15 1.02 -6.77 -14.99
C LYS A 15 0.19 -8.07 -15.00
N PHE A 16 -0.80 -8.19 -14.11
CA PHE A 16 -1.65 -9.38 -13.98
C PHE A 16 -3.04 -9.19 -14.60
N ASP A 17 -3.64 -7.99 -14.46
CA ASP A 17 -4.90 -7.64 -15.12
C ASP A 17 -4.94 -6.13 -15.40
N LYS A 18 -5.16 -5.75 -16.66
CA LYS A 18 -5.25 -4.34 -17.09
C LYS A 18 -6.31 -3.52 -16.34
N ASN A 19 -7.36 -4.19 -15.83
CA ASN A 19 -8.45 -3.58 -15.08
C ASN A 19 -8.26 -3.71 -13.55
N ALA A 20 -7.02 -3.97 -13.10
CA ALA A 20 -6.71 -3.96 -11.68
C ALA A 20 -6.98 -2.58 -11.05
N SER A 21 -7.52 -2.63 -9.84
CA SER A 21 -7.88 -1.45 -9.04
C SER A 21 -7.43 -1.65 -7.60
N CYS A 22 -7.16 -0.55 -6.90
CA CYS A 22 -6.92 -0.55 -5.47
C CYS A 22 -7.63 0.66 -4.83
N GLU A 23 -8.10 0.45 -3.60
CA GLU A 23 -8.91 1.39 -2.84
C GLU A 23 -8.43 1.47 -1.39
N PHE A 24 -8.81 2.53 -0.67
CA PHE A 24 -8.48 2.67 0.74
C PHE A 24 -9.26 1.65 1.58
N SER A 25 -8.69 1.25 2.71
CA SER A 25 -9.30 0.29 3.63
C SER A 25 -9.12 0.76 5.08
N GLU A 26 -9.99 0.30 5.97
CA GLU A 26 -9.84 0.51 7.42
C GLU A 26 -8.76 -0.40 8.04
N HIS A 27 -8.39 -1.48 7.35
CA HIS A 27 -7.45 -2.49 7.86
C HIS A 27 -6.02 -2.35 7.31
N CYS A 28 -5.82 -1.51 6.30
CA CYS A 28 -4.57 -1.25 5.60
C CYS A 28 -4.67 0.03 4.75
N ASP A 29 -3.54 0.58 4.30
CA ASP A 29 -3.57 1.82 3.51
C ASP A 29 -4.25 1.64 2.16
N PHE A 30 -3.99 0.51 1.49
CA PHE A 30 -4.70 0.13 0.27
C PHE A 30 -5.03 -1.35 0.24
N THR A 31 -6.15 -1.70 -0.40
CA THR A 31 -6.53 -3.07 -0.67
C THR A 31 -6.88 -3.28 -2.15
N SER A 32 -6.75 -4.52 -2.63
CA SER A 32 -7.18 -4.93 -3.97
C SER A 32 -7.85 -6.30 -3.96
N THR A 33 -8.95 -6.40 -4.70
CA THR A 33 -9.71 -7.64 -4.94
C THR A 33 -9.26 -8.39 -6.20
N LEU A 34 -8.10 -8.04 -6.76
CA LEU A 34 -7.59 -8.61 -8.01
C LEU A 34 -7.53 -10.13 -8.01
N ALA A 35 -7.09 -10.74 -6.90
CA ALA A 35 -6.97 -12.18 -6.80
C ALA A 35 -8.33 -12.90 -6.93
N PHE A 36 -9.44 -12.33 -6.45
CA PHE A 36 -10.79 -12.87 -6.68
C PHE A 36 -11.19 -12.83 -8.16
N LYS A 37 -10.88 -11.71 -8.85
CA LYS A 37 -11.17 -11.56 -10.28
C LYS A 37 -10.40 -12.60 -11.10
N LEU A 38 -9.14 -12.82 -10.77
CA LEU A 38 -8.29 -13.83 -11.42
C LEU A 38 -8.71 -15.26 -11.07
N ALA A 39 -9.10 -15.51 -9.82
CA ALA A 39 -9.60 -16.80 -9.35
C ALA A 39 -10.82 -17.26 -10.15
N LYS A 40 -11.77 -16.35 -10.39
CA LYS A 40 -12.95 -16.63 -11.22
C LYS A 40 -12.58 -16.97 -12.66
N LYS A 41 -11.56 -16.32 -13.23
CA LYS A 41 -11.10 -16.58 -14.61
C LYS A 41 -10.31 -17.89 -14.75
N GLN A 42 -9.53 -18.24 -13.72
CA GLN A 42 -8.61 -19.38 -13.76
C GLN A 42 -9.15 -20.63 -13.05
N ASN A 43 -10.33 -20.55 -12.43
CA ASN A 43 -10.91 -21.60 -11.59
C ASN A 43 -9.95 -22.10 -10.49
N LYS A 44 -9.27 -21.17 -9.85
CA LYS A 44 -8.28 -21.41 -8.77
C LYS A 44 -8.75 -20.79 -7.47
N ASN A 45 -8.18 -21.24 -6.34
CA ASN A 45 -8.44 -20.62 -5.04
C ASN A 45 -7.87 -19.17 -4.99
N PRO A 46 -8.68 -18.16 -4.61
CA PRO A 46 -8.22 -16.77 -4.54
C PRO A 46 -7.11 -16.54 -3.52
N ALA A 47 -7.06 -17.30 -2.42
CA ALA A 47 -5.98 -17.18 -1.44
C ALA A 47 -4.63 -17.53 -2.06
N ASN A 48 -4.57 -18.62 -2.83
CA ASN A 48 -3.33 -19.04 -3.50
C ASN A 48 -2.88 -18.01 -4.54
N ILE A 49 -3.82 -17.45 -5.31
CA ILE A 49 -3.49 -16.41 -6.29
C ILE A 49 -3.00 -15.14 -5.59
N ALA A 50 -3.59 -14.77 -4.46
CA ALA A 50 -3.13 -13.62 -3.69
C ALA A 50 -1.67 -13.84 -3.23
N GLU A 51 -1.34 -14.99 -2.66
CA GLU A 51 0.02 -15.33 -2.23
C GLU A 51 1.02 -15.29 -3.41
N GLU A 52 0.66 -15.86 -4.57
CA GLU A 52 1.49 -15.81 -5.77
C GLU A 52 1.78 -14.38 -6.24
N ILE A 53 0.76 -13.50 -6.19
CA ILE A 53 0.93 -12.09 -6.58
C ILE A 53 1.82 -11.38 -5.58
N VAL A 54 1.58 -11.56 -4.27
CA VAL A 54 2.41 -10.97 -3.21
C VAL A 54 3.86 -11.36 -3.38
N HIS A 55 4.15 -12.63 -3.63
CA HIS A 55 5.52 -13.10 -3.85
C HIS A 55 6.20 -12.40 -5.03
N LYS A 56 5.45 -12.12 -6.10
CA LYS A 56 5.98 -11.48 -7.32
C LYS A 56 6.21 -9.98 -7.19
N ILE A 57 5.40 -9.26 -6.40
CA ILE A 57 5.46 -7.79 -6.34
C ILE A 57 6.12 -7.24 -5.07
N SER A 58 6.24 -8.06 -4.01
CA SER A 58 6.73 -7.57 -2.71
C SER A 58 8.15 -7.02 -2.80
N TYR A 59 9.01 -7.62 -3.61
CA TYR A 59 10.39 -7.15 -3.77
C TYR A 59 10.45 -5.76 -4.42
N ASP A 60 9.64 -5.51 -5.45
CA ASP A 60 9.64 -4.26 -6.21
C ASP A 60 9.02 -3.09 -5.42
N LEU A 61 8.22 -3.40 -4.42
CA LEU A 61 7.52 -2.42 -3.59
C LEU A 61 8.13 -2.24 -2.19
N LYS A 62 9.06 -3.10 -1.77
CA LYS A 62 9.56 -3.21 -0.38
C LYS A 62 10.01 -1.90 0.26
N ASP A 63 10.53 -0.96 -0.53
CA ASP A 63 11.03 0.32 -0.03
C ASP A 63 9.91 1.23 0.48
N ALA A 64 8.72 1.10 -0.09
CA ALA A 64 7.60 2.00 0.19
C ALA A 64 6.35 1.29 0.72
N VAL A 65 6.18 0.01 0.41
CA VAL A 65 4.96 -0.74 0.72
C VAL A 65 5.30 -2.17 1.10
N LYS A 66 4.75 -2.61 2.23
CA LYS A 66 4.67 -4.01 2.61
C LYS A 66 3.35 -4.60 2.08
N VAL A 67 3.44 -5.69 1.35
CA VAL A 67 2.25 -6.37 0.79
C VAL A 67 1.95 -7.64 1.58
N LYS A 68 0.68 -7.91 1.86
CA LYS A 68 0.21 -9.14 2.51
C LYS A 68 -1.01 -9.70 1.81
N ALA A 69 -1.07 -11.01 1.68
CA ALA A 69 -2.27 -11.72 1.25
C ALA A 69 -3.13 -12.04 2.49
N VAL A 70 -4.41 -11.73 2.43
CA VAL A 70 -5.37 -12.03 3.52
C VAL A 70 -6.66 -12.51 2.89
N ASN A 71 -6.98 -13.80 3.01
CA ASN A 71 -8.23 -14.40 2.50
C ASN A 71 -8.55 -14.08 1.03
N GLY A 72 -7.53 -13.93 0.17
CA GLY A 72 -7.70 -13.55 -1.24
C GLY A 72 -7.70 -12.05 -1.52
N TYR A 73 -7.56 -11.20 -0.50
CA TYR A 73 -7.25 -9.79 -0.65
C TYR A 73 -5.75 -9.55 -0.72
N LEU A 74 -5.36 -8.54 -1.49
CA LEU A 74 -4.01 -7.98 -1.47
C LEU A 74 -4.05 -6.71 -0.63
N ASN A 75 -3.47 -6.75 0.56
CA ASN A 75 -3.39 -5.62 1.48
C ASN A 75 -2.00 -4.97 1.41
N PHE A 76 -1.99 -3.66 1.33
CA PHE A 76 -0.80 -2.83 1.15
C PHE A 76 -0.67 -1.90 2.36
N TYR A 77 0.49 -1.95 3.00
CA TYR A 77 0.84 -1.15 4.16
C TYR A 77 2.02 -0.26 3.80
N LEU A 78 1.88 1.06 3.93
CA LEU A 78 2.97 1.99 3.70
C LEU A 78 4.04 1.81 4.78
N THR A 79 5.31 1.89 4.40
CA THR A 79 6.43 1.72 5.33
C THR A 79 6.73 3.03 6.06
N ASP A 80 7.28 2.94 7.26
CA ASP A 80 7.77 4.12 8.01
C ASP A 80 8.79 4.93 7.19
N LYS A 81 9.61 4.24 6.39
CA LYS A 81 10.53 4.84 5.42
C LYS A 81 9.77 5.76 4.45
N PHE A 82 8.70 5.27 3.83
CA PHE A 82 7.89 6.08 2.93
C PHE A 82 7.29 7.31 3.62
N TYR A 83 6.79 7.15 4.84
CA TYR A 83 6.29 8.31 5.60
C TYR A 83 7.39 9.32 5.91
N SER A 84 8.58 8.87 6.32
CA SER A 84 9.71 9.75 6.60
C SER A 84 10.18 10.56 5.38
N GLU A 85 10.06 10.00 4.17
CA GLU A 85 10.39 10.69 2.92
C GLU A 85 9.34 11.74 2.50
N ILE A 86 8.12 11.64 3.02
CA ILE A 86 6.98 12.50 2.65
C ILE A 86 6.72 13.57 3.69
N LEU A 87 6.95 13.25 4.97
CA LEU A 87 6.76 14.20 6.04
C LEU A 87 7.80 15.31 5.88
N PRO A 88 7.37 16.58 5.86
CA PRO A 88 8.34 17.67 5.93
C PRO A 88 9.14 17.52 7.22
N GLU A 89 10.43 17.83 7.15
CA GLU A 89 11.24 17.96 8.37
C GLU A 89 10.50 18.94 9.30
N ILE A 90 10.08 18.45 10.46
CA ILE A 90 9.50 19.32 11.48
C ILE A 90 10.69 20.16 11.97
N PRO A 91 10.73 21.48 11.69
CA PRO A 91 11.80 22.29 12.25
C PRO A 91 11.72 22.16 13.76
N ASP A 92 12.88 22.03 14.42
CA ASP A 92 12.96 21.99 15.88
C ASP A 92 12.27 23.24 16.45
N PHE A 93 10.99 23.09 16.81
CA PHE A 93 10.23 24.14 17.45
C PHE A 93 10.81 24.28 18.85
N LYS A 94 11.74 25.25 19.00
CA LYS A 94 12.07 25.80 20.31
C LYS A 94 10.78 26.41 20.85
N PHE A 95 10.11 25.70 21.75
CA PHE A 95 8.99 26.25 22.50
C PHE A 95 9.51 27.40 23.36
N GLU A 96 9.43 28.62 22.84
CA GLU A 96 9.55 29.80 23.68
C GLU A 96 8.30 29.86 24.55
N LYS A 97 8.50 29.57 25.84
CA LYS A 97 7.47 29.66 26.86
C LYS A 97 6.97 31.10 26.87
N GLN A 98 5.76 31.34 26.38
CA GLN A 98 5.13 32.66 26.52
C GLN A 98 4.84 32.87 28.01
N GLU A 99 5.62 33.74 28.65
CA GLU A 99 5.30 34.23 29.97
C GLU A 99 4.00 35.04 29.87
N LYS A 100 3.01 34.64 30.68
CA LYS A 100 1.78 35.40 30.83
C LYS A 100 2.16 36.78 31.37
N ILE A 101 1.94 37.81 30.57
CA ILE A 101 1.93 39.19 31.06
C ILE A 101 0.68 39.30 31.96
N ILE A 102 0.91 39.40 33.27
CA ILE A 102 -0.10 39.68 34.30
C ILE A 102 -0.27 41.20 34.39
#